data_AF-L9KWQ0-F1
#
_entry.id   AF-L9KWQ0-F1
#
_cell.length_a   1.000
_cell.length_b   1.000
_cell.length_c   1.000
_cell.angle_alpha   90.00
_cell.angle_beta   90.00
_cell.angle_gamma   90.00
#
_symmetry.space_group_name_H-M   'P 1'
#
loop_
_entity.id
_entity.type
_entity.pdbx_description
1 polymer ?
#
loop_
_entity_poly.entity_id
_entity_poly.type
_entity_poly.pdbx_seq_one_letter_code
_entity_poly.pdbx_strand_id
1 'polypeptide(L)'
;MWVEDVLDKFIRICCYLSHDYAFVEEFHQYYQHIVTTFIKRELNTSAFSSKPTDEFGLTTVLSTDNLDLFINNIGIVDHVRGKDNPPPSTDGTNVWKIFSQETLTKAHILKLFLSCDYAVKKPWLAYLYYKPLEKCPSIILHDRLYYLNGIECAASAMQVSAMAAHNATLLPCLLPLEWAQT
;
A
#
# COMPACT_ATOMS: atom_id res chain seq x y z
N MET A 1 2.90 -15.34 -1.94
CA MET A 1 3.43 -14.40 -0.92
C MET A 1 2.85 -13.05 -1.29
N TRP A 2 1.83 -12.62 -0.55
CA TRP A 2 1.00 -11.49 -0.94
C TRP A 2 1.70 -10.17 -0.58
N VAL A 3 1.42 -9.11 -1.35
CA VAL A 3 1.90 -7.75 -1.09
C VAL A 3 1.61 -7.30 0.34
N GLU A 4 0.48 -7.74 0.91
CA GLU A 4 0.07 -7.47 2.29
C GLU A 4 0.98 -8.16 3.33
N ASP A 5 1.45 -9.39 3.10
CA ASP A 5 2.42 -10.08 3.99
C ASP A 5 3.80 -9.41 3.96
N VAL A 6 4.17 -8.89 2.79
CA VAL A 6 5.41 -8.12 2.61
C VAL A 6 5.27 -6.76 3.28
N LEU A 7 4.09 -6.11 3.18
CA LEU A 7 3.77 -4.85 3.84
C LEU A 7 3.77 -4.98 5.37
N ASP A 8 3.18 -6.03 5.95
CA ASP A 8 3.19 -6.24 7.41
C ASP A 8 4.62 -6.43 7.94
N LYS A 9 5.43 -7.22 7.23
CA LYS A 9 6.87 -7.37 7.53
C LYS A 9 7.64 -6.06 7.33
N PHE A 10 7.32 -5.30 6.28
CA PHE A 10 7.96 -4.02 5.99
C PHE A 10 7.61 -2.97 7.05
N ILE A 11 6.35 -2.84 7.45
CA ILE A 11 5.90 -1.94 8.52
C ILE A 11 6.60 -2.30 9.83
N ARG A 12 6.73 -3.59 10.16
CA ARG A 12 7.50 -4.05 11.34
C ARG A 12 8.98 -3.66 11.27
N ILE A 13 9.60 -3.70 10.10
CA ILE A 13 10.99 -3.27 9.89
C ILE A 13 11.10 -1.73 10.03
N CYS A 14 10.18 -0.97 9.44
CA CYS A 14 10.14 0.50 9.60
C CYS A 14 9.95 0.91 11.07
N CYS A 15 9.09 0.22 11.83
CA CYS A 15 8.93 0.45 13.27
C CYS A 15 10.13 0.04 14.12
N TYR A 16 11.06 -0.78 13.60
CA TYR A 16 12.29 -1.15 14.30
C TYR A 16 13.39 -0.09 14.08
N LEU A 17 13.43 0.53 12.90
CA LEU A 17 14.40 1.58 12.54
C LEU A 17 14.21 2.90 13.32
N SER A 18 13.11 3.08 14.05
CA SER A 18 12.88 4.23 14.92
C SER A 18 13.67 4.21 16.25
N HIS A 19 14.50 3.19 16.48
CA HIS A 19 15.41 3.14 17.62
C HIS A 19 16.81 3.65 17.23
N ASP A 20 17.10 4.91 17.57
CA ASP A 20 18.38 5.58 17.95
C ASP A 20 19.74 5.25 17.27
N TYR A 21 19.81 4.50 16.17
CA TYR A 21 21.11 4.10 15.57
C TYR A 21 21.54 4.88 14.32
N ALA A 22 20.78 5.88 13.86
CA ALA A 22 21.19 6.77 12.78
C ALA A 22 20.63 8.18 12.97
N PHE A 23 21.51 9.19 12.93
CA PHE A 23 21.09 10.59 12.90
C PHE A 23 20.68 10.93 11.46
N VAL A 24 19.40 10.76 11.14
CA VAL A 24 18.82 11.27 9.89
C VAL A 24 18.31 12.67 10.18
N GLU A 25 18.71 13.65 9.37
CA GLU A 25 18.14 15.01 9.45
C GLU A 25 16.61 14.93 9.33
N GLU A 26 15.87 15.61 10.21
CA GLU A 26 14.41 15.47 10.33
C GLU A 26 13.70 15.91 9.04
N PHE A 27 13.32 14.93 8.22
CA PHE A 27 12.76 15.19 6.90
C PHE A 27 11.24 15.39 6.98
N HIS A 28 10.78 16.61 6.69
CA HIS A 28 9.38 16.99 6.74
C HIS A 28 8.67 16.56 5.44
N GLN A 29 8.24 15.30 5.41
CA GLN A 29 7.55 14.70 4.28
C GLN A 29 6.06 15.04 4.26
N TYR A 30 5.58 15.56 3.14
CA TYR A 30 4.14 15.72 2.90
C TYR A 30 3.58 14.41 2.38
N TYR A 31 2.84 13.70 3.22
CA TYR A 31 2.15 12.49 2.80
C TYR A 31 0.78 12.80 2.22
N GLN A 32 0.42 12.08 1.17
CA GLN A 32 -0.93 11.99 0.65
C GLN A 32 -1.81 11.28 1.68
N HIS A 33 -2.86 11.98 2.08
CA HIS A 33 -3.89 11.45 2.94
C HIS A 33 -4.89 10.66 2.10
N ILE A 34 -5.07 9.37 2.42
CA ILE A 34 -6.03 8.50 1.75
C ILE A 34 -6.91 7.83 2.81
N VAL A 35 -8.18 7.63 2.48
CA VAL A 35 -9.10 6.84 3.29
C VAL A 35 -9.33 5.49 2.62
N THR A 36 -9.08 4.42 3.37
CA THR A 36 -9.47 3.07 2.97
C THR A 36 -10.82 2.73 3.58
N THR A 37 -11.78 2.33 2.76
CA THR A 37 -13.10 1.88 3.21
C THR A 37 -13.31 0.41 2.86
N PHE A 38 -13.72 -0.41 3.83
CA PHE A 38 -14.05 -1.82 3.65
C PHE A 38 -15.55 -2.06 3.80
N ILE A 39 -16.15 -2.75 2.82
CA ILE A 39 -17.59 -3.05 2.78
C ILE A 39 -17.80 -4.48 2.30
N LYS A 40 -18.60 -5.29 3.01
CA LYS A 40 -18.98 -6.63 2.57
C LYS A 40 -20.36 -6.61 1.91
N ARG A 41 -20.43 -6.46 0.59
CA ARG A 41 -21.67 -6.35 -0.18
C ARG A 41 -21.52 -6.74 -1.65
N GLU A 42 -22.67 -6.89 -2.32
CA GLU A 42 -22.74 -6.97 -3.78
C GLU A 42 -22.54 -5.58 -4.39
N LEU A 43 -21.63 -5.50 -5.35
CA LEU A 43 -21.33 -4.25 -6.04
C LEU A 43 -22.44 -3.91 -7.03
N ASN A 44 -22.83 -2.64 -7.08
CA ASN A 44 -23.67 -2.13 -8.14
C ASN A 44 -22.83 -1.98 -9.42
N THR A 45 -22.74 -3.05 -10.22
CA THR A 45 -21.94 -3.08 -11.45
C THR A 45 -22.44 -2.11 -12.51
N SER A 46 -23.74 -1.77 -12.50
CA SER A 46 -24.32 -0.75 -13.39
C SER A 46 -23.73 0.64 -13.17
N ALA A 47 -23.14 0.90 -11.99
CA ALA A 47 -22.42 2.15 -11.72
C ALA A 47 -21.08 2.25 -12.48
N PHE A 48 -20.55 1.13 -12.98
CA PHE A 48 -19.23 1.05 -13.61
C PHE A 48 -19.26 0.61 -15.08
N SER A 49 -20.30 -0.10 -15.51
CA SER A 49 -20.43 -0.58 -16.88
C SER A 49 -21.88 -0.59 -17.33
N SER A 50 -22.10 -0.26 -18.60
CA SER A 50 -23.40 -0.35 -19.27
C SER A 50 -23.72 -1.77 -19.76
N LYS A 51 -22.77 -2.71 -19.69
CA LYS A 51 -22.95 -4.11 -20.11
C LYS A 51 -23.50 -4.98 -18.98
N PRO A 52 -24.38 -5.95 -19.30
CA PRO A 52 -24.94 -6.87 -18.30
C PRO A 52 -23.87 -7.73 -17.62
N THR A 53 -24.10 -8.00 -16.33
CA THR A 53 -23.13 -8.43 -15.31
C THR A 53 -22.52 -9.82 -15.49
N ASP A 54 -23.21 -10.72 -16.21
CA ASP A 54 -22.87 -12.15 -16.21
C ASP A 54 -21.60 -12.50 -17.00
N GLU A 55 -21.05 -11.54 -17.76
CA GLU A 55 -19.97 -11.82 -18.72
C GLU A 55 -18.55 -11.51 -18.20
N PHE A 56 -18.38 -10.68 -17.15
CA PHE A 56 -17.04 -10.13 -16.81
C PHE A 56 -16.56 -10.28 -15.37
N GLY A 57 -17.40 -10.70 -14.41
CA GLY A 57 -16.96 -11.00 -13.04
C GLY A 57 -16.05 -9.93 -12.43
N LEU A 58 -16.54 -8.69 -12.29
CA LEU A 58 -15.74 -7.55 -11.84
C LEU A 58 -15.07 -7.83 -10.48
N THR A 59 -13.73 -7.80 -10.46
CA THR A 59 -12.91 -7.99 -9.25
C THR A 59 -12.20 -6.73 -8.81
N THR A 60 -11.91 -5.81 -9.73
CA THR A 60 -11.17 -4.57 -9.46
C THR A 60 -11.54 -3.51 -10.50
N VAL A 61 -11.67 -2.26 -10.05
CA VAL A 61 -11.82 -1.07 -10.89
C VAL A 61 -10.75 -0.08 -10.46
N LEU A 62 -9.93 0.34 -11.43
CA LEU A 62 -8.88 1.35 -11.25
C LEU A 62 -9.29 2.60 -12.02
N SER A 63 -9.17 3.78 -11.41
CA SER A 63 -9.34 5.04 -12.12
C SER A 63 -7.99 5.67 -12.42
N THR A 64 -7.94 6.44 -13.51
CA THR A 64 -6.88 7.43 -13.71
C THR A 64 -7.11 8.64 -12.80
N ASP A 65 -6.12 9.51 -12.69
CA ASP A 65 -6.23 10.72 -11.88
C ASP A 65 -7.29 11.65 -12.47
N ASN A 66 -8.46 11.70 -11.82
CA ASN A 66 -9.59 12.54 -12.19
C ASN A 66 -10.22 13.10 -10.91
N LEU A 67 -10.15 14.42 -10.78
CA LEU A 67 -10.65 15.16 -9.62
C LEU A 67 -12.17 15.05 -9.44
N ASP A 68 -12.91 14.70 -10.48
CA ASP A 68 -14.37 14.54 -10.43
C ASP A 68 -14.79 13.18 -9.84
N LEU A 69 -13.87 12.22 -9.70
CA LEU A 69 -14.14 10.92 -9.12
C LEU A 69 -13.98 10.94 -7.59
N PHE A 70 -14.99 10.44 -6.90
CA PHE A 70 -14.98 10.33 -5.42
C PHE A 70 -14.24 9.08 -4.90
N ILE A 71 -13.76 8.22 -5.80
CA ILE A 71 -12.90 7.06 -5.49
C ILE A 71 -11.70 7.02 -6.44
N ASN A 72 -10.58 6.51 -5.93
CA ASN A 72 -9.36 6.28 -6.69
C ASN A 72 -9.34 4.85 -7.27
N ASN A 73 -9.74 3.87 -6.45
CA ASN A 73 -9.92 2.50 -6.91
C ASN A 73 -10.80 1.69 -5.94
N ILE A 74 -11.26 0.55 -6.41
CA ILE A 74 -12.04 -0.44 -5.66
C ILE A 74 -11.62 -1.84 -6.08
N GLY A 75 -11.46 -2.76 -5.12
CA GLY A 75 -11.11 -4.15 -5.42
C GLY A 75 -11.55 -5.13 -4.33
N ILE A 76 -11.71 -6.39 -4.71
CA ILE A 76 -12.03 -7.48 -3.78
C ILE A 76 -10.81 -7.78 -2.90
N VAL A 77 -11.06 -8.06 -1.62
CA VAL A 77 -10.07 -8.53 -0.66
C VAL A 77 -10.31 -10.00 -0.36
N ASP A 78 -9.28 -10.81 -0.55
CA ASP A 78 -9.31 -12.23 -0.23
C ASP A 78 -9.33 -12.47 1.28
N HIS A 79 -9.90 -13.61 1.68
CA HIS A 79 -9.90 -14.03 3.06
C HIS A 79 -8.47 -14.37 3.54
N VAL A 80 -8.10 -13.79 4.69
CA VAL A 80 -6.78 -13.99 5.33
C VAL A 80 -6.58 -15.43 5.80
N ARG A 81 -7.66 -16.15 6.15
CA ARG A 81 -7.59 -17.60 6.41
C ARG A 81 -7.56 -18.32 5.07
N GLY A 82 -6.39 -18.87 4.72
CA GLY A 82 -6.18 -19.64 3.50
C GLY A 82 -7.12 -20.84 3.34
N LYS A 83 -7.05 -21.46 2.15
CA LYS A 83 -7.89 -22.52 1.53
C LYS A 83 -8.43 -23.68 2.41
N ASP A 84 -8.09 -23.76 3.69
CA ASP A 84 -8.44 -24.87 4.59
C ASP A 84 -9.80 -24.68 5.30
N ASN A 85 -10.58 -23.66 4.97
CA ASN A 85 -11.93 -23.41 5.50
C ASN A 85 -12.85 -22.85 4.39
N PRO A 86 -14.19 -23.09 4.47
CA PRO A 86 -15.08 -23.42 3.34
C PRO A 86 -15.29 -22.27 2.31
N PRO A 87 -15.97 -22.55 1.17
CA PRO A 87 -16.06 -21.64 0.01
C PRO A 87 -16.59 -20.25 0.38
N PRO A 88 -16.39 -19.22 -0.48
CA PRO A 88 -16.96 -17.89 -0.25
C PRO A 88 -18.43 -18.00 0.10
N SER A 89 -18.89 -17.17 1.04
CA SER A 89 -20.26 -17.19 1.54
C SER A 89 -21.24 -17.41 0.40
N THR A 90 -22.13 -18.39 0.56
CA THR A 90 -23.17 -18.82 -0.39
C THR A 90 -24.11 -17.68 -0.85
N ASP A 91 -23.98 -16.50 -0.25
CA ASP A 91 -24.69 -15.25 -0.53
C ASP A 91 -24.15 -14.43 -1.71
N GLY A 92 -23.04 -14.83 -2.36
CA GLY A 92 -22.46 -14.08 -3.49
C GLY A 92 -21.87 -12.70 -3.11
N THR A 93 -21.68 -12.43 -1.81
CA THR A 93 -21.15 -11.15 -1.32
C THR A 93 -19.63 -11.21 -1.10
N ASN A 94 -18.92 -10.19 -1.59
CA ASN A 94 -17.48 -10.05 -1.44
C ASN A 94 -17.13 -8.91 -0.48
N VAL A 95 -15.93 -8.97 0.11
CA VAL A 95 -15.34 -7.83 0.84
C VAL A 95 -14.63 -6.94 -0.16
N TRP A 96 -15.07 -5.69 -0.25
CA TRP A 96 -14.51 -4.67 -1.12
C TRP A 96 -13.66 -3.69 -0.32
N LYS A 97 -12.46 -3.41 -0.81
CA LYS A 97 -11.56 -2.34 -0.35
C LYS A 97 -11.63 -1.20 -1.34
N ILE A 98 -11.87 0.00 -0.84
CA ILE A 98 -12.07 1.21 -1.64
C ILE A 98 -11.09 2.25 -1.14
N PHE A 99 -10.33 2.86 -2.04
CA PHE A 99 -9.50 4.01 -1.72
C PHE A 99 -10.14 5.29 -2.23
N SER A 100 -10.16 6.32 -1.40
CA SER A 100 -10.66 7.66 -1.72
C SER A 100 -9.84 8.72 -1.01
N GLN A 101 -9.78 9.94 -1.56
CA GLN A 101 -9.11 11.07 -0.91
C GLN A 101 -9.77 11.46 0.42
N GLU A 102 -11.10 11.43 0.44
CA GLU A 102 -11.92 11.78 1.60
C GLU A 102 -12.71 10.59 2.12
N THR A 103 -13.30 10.75 3.32
CA THR A 103 -14.17 9.72 3.88
C THR A 103 -15.46 9.60 3.07
N LEU A 104 -15.76 8.39 2.57
CA LEU A 104 -16.97 8.15 1.80
C LEU A 104 -18.23 8.43 2.61
N THR A 105 -19.11 9.27 2.08
CA THR A 105 -20.44 9.53 2.66
C THR A 105 -21.37 8.33 2.43
N LYS A 106 -22.48 8.27 3.16
CA LYS A 106 -23.51 7.24 2.92
C LYS A 106 -24.05 7.32 1.48
N ALA A 107 -24.17 8.52 0.92
CA ALA A 107 -24.61 8.71 -0.46
C ALA A 107 -23.59 8.16 -1.47
N HIS A 108 -22.28 8.35 -1.25
CA HIS A 108 -21.24 7.75 -2.09
C HIS A 108 -21.29 6.23 -2.05
N ILE A 109 -21.45 5.65 -0.86
CA ILE A 109 -21.55 4.20 -0.68
C ILE A 109 -22.77 3.64 -1.40
N LEU A 110 -23.94 4.29 -1.29
CA LEU A 110 -25.17 3.84 -1.96
C LEU A 110 -25.14 4.01 -3.49
N LYS A 111 -24.21 4.79 -4.04
CA LYS A 111 -23.93 4.77 -5.49
C LYS A 111 -23.20 3.49 -5.91
N LEU A 112 -22.28 3.01 -5.07
CA LEU A 112 -21.43 1.86 -5.34
C LEU A 112 -22.09 0.52 -4.97
N PHE A 113 -22.98 0.51 -3.98
CA PHE A 113 -23.59 -0.70 -3.43
C PHE A 113 -25.10 -0.50 -3.27
N LEU A 114 -25.86 -1.57 -3.54
CA LEU A 114 -27.33 -1.54 -3.45
C LEU A 114 -27.84 -1.30 -2.02
N SER A 115 -27.07 -1.70 -1.02
CA SER A 115 -27.35 -1.48 0.39
C SER A 115 -26.04 -1.42 1.19
N CYS A 116 -26.07 -0.82 2.38
CA CYS A 116 -24.92 -0.81 3.28
C CYS A 116 -25.38 -0.79 4.74
N ASP A 117 -25.08 -1.87 5.46
CA ASP A 117 -25.36 -1.97 6.90
C ASP A 117 -24.12 -1.59 7.71
N TYR A 118 -22.93 -1.88 7.19
CA TYR A 118 -21.66 -1.69 7.88
C TYR A 118 -20.52 -1.36 6.92
N ALA A 119 -19.70 -0.37 7.30
CA ALA A 119 -18.50 0.02 6.58
C ALA A 119 -17.39 0.37 7.58
N VAL A 120 -16.20 -0.21 7.40
CA VAL A 120 -15.01 0.13 8.19
C VAL A 120 -14.22 1.18 7.42
N LYS A 121 -13.82 2.27 8.06
CA LYS A 121 -13.08 3.37 7.43
C LYS A 121 -11.79 3.60 8.19
N LYS A 122 -10.67 3.65 7.47
CA LYS A 122 -9.35 3.89 8.04
C LYS A 122 -8.61 4.96 7.23
N PRO A 123 -8.43 6.18 7.77
CA PRO A 123 -7.51 7.15 7.20
C PRO A 123 -6.06 6.67 7.43
N TRP A 124 -5.20 6.90 6.44
CA TRP A 124 -3.78 6.63 6.53
C TRP A 124 -2.97 7.52 5.58
N LEU A 125 -1.70 7.69 5.90
CA LEU A 125 -0.71 8.41 5.10
C LEU A 125 -0.05 7.40 4.17
N ALA A 126 -0.32 7.49 2.86
CA ALA A 126 0.06 6.44 1.91
C ALA A 126 1.35 6.76 1.15
N TYR A 127 1.34 7.83 0.36
CA TYR A 127 2.41 8.17 -0.58
C TYR A 127 3.00 9.53 -0.27
N LEU A 128 4.25 9.76 -0.66
CA LEU A 128 4.84 11.09 -0.58
C LEU A 128 4.35 11.98 -1.71
N TYR A 129 4.23 13.27 -1.41
CA TYR A 129 4.04 14.30 -2.40
C TYR A 129 5.42 14.77 -2.90
N TYR A 130 5.83 14.28 -4.06
CA TYR A 130 7.11 14.67 -4.66
C TYR A 130 7.02 16.05 -5.31
N LYS A 131 7.82 17.01 -4.86
CA LYS A 131 8.05 18.28 -5.56
C LYS A 131 9.49 18.34 -6.06
N PRO A 132 9.77 18.11 -7.35
CA PRO A 132 11.08 18.43 -7.92
C PRO A 132 11.38 19.94 -7.74
N LEU A 133 12.55 20.40 -7.29
CA LEU A 133 13.77 19.73 -6.85
C LEU A 133 13.83 19.60 -5.32
N GLU A 134 13.35 18.49 -4.78
CA GLU A 134 13.63 18.13 -3.39
C GLU A 134 15.04 17.54 -3.29
N LYS A 135 15.87 18.12 -2.42
CA LYS A 135 17.17 17.52 -2.09
C LYS A 135 16.92 16.38 -1.12
N CYS A 136 17.42 15.20 -1.45
CA CYS A 136 17.46 14.10 -0.49
C CYS A 136 18.39 14.46 0.67
N PRO A 137 18.00 14.17 1.91
CA PRO A 137 18.79 14.51 3.09
C PRO A 137 20.13 13.77 3.07
N SER A 138 21.14 14.37 3.69
CA SER A 138 22.40 13.68 3.91
C SER A 138 22.21 12.63 5.00
N ILE A 139 22.70 11.42 4.78
CA ILE A 139 22.60 10.31 5.73
C ILE A 139 24.00 9.97 6.21
N ILE A 140 24.22 9.95 7.52
CA ILE A 140 25.47 9.50 8.12
C ILE A 140 25.28 8.05 8.56
N LEU A 141 26.10 7.15 8.05
CA LEU A 141 26.07 5.72 8.39
C LEU A 141 27.33 5.34 9.17
N HIS A 142 27.14 4.52 10.21
CA HIS A 142 28.24 3.87 10.91
C HIS A 142 28.72 2.62 10.16
N ASP A 143 29.92 2.15 10.46
CA ASP A 143 30.47 0.93 9.87
C ASP A 143 29.52 -0.26 10.04
N ARG A 144 29.28 -0.98 8.93
CA ARG A 144 28.34 -2.13 8.83
C ARG A 144 26.86 -1.79 9.05
N LEU A 145 26.49 -0.51 9.04
CA LEU A 145 25.10 -0.07 8.99
C LEU A 145 24.70 0.26 7.55
N TYR A 146 23.59 -0.31 7.08
CA TYR A 146 23.07 -0.08 5.73
C TYR A 146 21.69 0.55 5.82
N TYR A 147 21.52 1.72 5.20
CA TYR A 147 20.22 2.38 5.09
C TYR A 147 19.56 2.06 3.75
N LEU A 148 18.51 1.24 3.80
CA LEU A 148 17.84 0.73 2.61
C LEU A 148 16.90 1.74 1.95
N ASN A 149 16.43 2.73 2.71
CA ASN A 149 15.42 3.69 2.25
C ASN A 149 16.02 5.01 1.73
N GLY A 150 17.27 4.95 1.23
CA GLY A 150 18.06 6.13 0.80
C GLY A 150 17.39 7.00 -0.27
N ILE A 151 16.48 6.42 -1.05
CA ILE A 151 15.78 7.10 -2.15
C ILE A 151 14.29 7.28 -1.89
N GLU A 152 13.82 7.12 -0.64
CA GLU A 152 12.41 7.34 -0.26
C GLU A 152 11.93 8.75 -0.66
N CYS A 153 12.80 9.75 -0.50
CA CYS A 153 12.65 11.13 -0.96
C CYS A 153 12.37 11.27 -2.47
N ALA A 154 12.74 10.29 -3.28
CA ALA A 154 12.64 10.33 -4.74
C ALA A 154 11.63 9.30 -5.30
N ALA A 155 11.41 8.19 -4.60
CA ALA A 155 10.49 7.15 -5.00
C ALA A 155 10.06 6.30 -3.80
N SER A 156 8.76 6.21 -3.58
CA SER A 156 8.12 5.38 -2.57
C SER A 156 7.50 4.21 -3.30
N ALA A 157 8.18 3.08 -3.24
CA ALA A 157 7.61 1.82 -3.68
C ALA A 157 8.21 0.70 -2.85
N MET A 158 7.38 -0.25 -2.46
CA MET A 158 7.81 -1.51 -1.84
C MET A 158 8.88 -2.22 -2.69
N GLN A 159 8.82 -2.04 -4.01
CA GLN A 159 9.84 -2.53 -4.96
C GLN A 159 11.21 -1.89 -4.74
N VAL A 160 11.26 -0.58 -4.49
CA VAL A 160 12.51 0.15 -4.22
C VAL A 160 13.16 -0.38 -2.96
N SER A 161 12.38 -0.56 -1.89
CA SER A 161 12.87 -1.15 -0.64
C SER A 161 13.38 -2.57 -0.82
N ALA A 162 12.69 -3.40 -1.62
CA ALA A 162 13.10 -4.76 -1.91
C ALA A 162 14.41 -4.81 -2.72
N MET A 163 14.57 -3.95 -3.72
CA MET A 163 15.81 -3.83 -4.51
C MET A 163 16.98 -3.34 -3.65
N ALA A 164 16.76 -2.34 -2.79
CA ALA A 164 17.77 -1.86 -1.87
C ALA A 164 18.21 -2.96 -0.90
N ALA A 165 17.27 -3.71 -0.33
CA ALA A 165 17.56 -4.84 0.54
C ALA A 165 18.41 -5.90 -0.17
N HIS A 166 18.02 -6.28 -1.40
CA HIS A 166 18.77 -7.24 -2.20
C HIS A 166 20.22 -6.78 -2.43
N ASN A 167 20.40 -5.52 -2.86
CA ASN A 167 21.72 -4.96 -3.10
C ASN A 167 22.57 -4.91 -1.83
N ALA A 168 21.98 -4.55 -0.68
CA ALA A 168 22.69 -4.55 0.60
C ALA A 168 23.20 -5.95 0.99
N THR A 169 22.47 -7.01 0.66
CA THR A 169 22.93 -8.39 0.91
C THR A 169 24.11 -8.83 0.01
N LEU A 170 24.28 -8.19 -1.15
CA LEU A 170 25.36 -8.52 -2.09
C LEU A 170 26.66 -7.75 -1.80
N LEU A 171 26.57 -6.59 -1.13
CA LEU A 171 27.74 -5.76 -0.81
C LEU A 171 28.85 -6.52 -0.03
N PRO A 172 28.55 -7.34 0.98
CA PRO A 172 29.56 -8.15 1.67
C PRO A 172 30.24 -9.20 0.77
N CYS A 173 29.57 -9.64 -0.31
CA CYS A 173 30.07 -10.67 -1.22
C CYS A 173 30.93 -10.10 -2.37
N LEU A 174 30.78 -8.82 -2.68
CA LEU A 174 31.52 -8.11 -3.73
C LEU A 174 32.80 -7.43 -3.21
N LEU A 175 32.94 -7.45 -1.90
CA LEU A 175 34.05 -6.88 -1.18
C LEU A 175 35.16 -7.99 -1.11
N PRO A 176 36.36 -7.78 -1.70
CA PRO A 176 37.45 -8.78 -1.65
C PRO A 176 37.87 -9.10 -0.21
N LEU A 177 37.96 -10.38 0.14
CA LEU A 177 38.31 -11.01 1.45
C LEU A 177 39.53 -10.46 2.24
N GLU A 178 40.11 -9.31 1.89
CA GLU A 178 41.26 -8.69 2.55
C GLU A 178 40.99 -8.22 3.99
N TRP A 179 39.75 -8.19 4.48
CA TRP A 179 39.43 -7.83 5.87
C TRP A 179 39.15 -9.02 6.79
N ALA A 180 39.31 -10.27 6.32
CA ALA A 180 39.19 -11.45 7.18
C ALA A 180 40.47 -11.72 8.01
N GLN A 181 41.46 -10.83 7.96
CA GLN A 181 42.67 -10.87 8.77
C GLN A 181 42.85 -9.54 9.53
N THR A 182 42.10 -9.34 10.60
CA THR A 182 42.47 -8.52 11.77
C THR A 182 41.55 -8.89 12.92
#